data_AF-A0AAW3S6S2-F1
#
_entry.id   AF-A0AAW3S6S2-F1
#
_cell.length_a   1.000
_cell.length_b   1.000
_cell.length_c   1.000
_cell.angle_alpha   90.00
_cell.angle_beta   90.00
_cell.angle_gamma   90.00
#
_symmetry.space_group_name_H-M   'P 1'
#
loop_
_entity.id
_entity.type
_entity.pdbx_description
1 polymer ?
#
loop_
_entity_poly.entity_id
_entity_poly.type
_entity_poly.pdbx_seq_one_letter_code
_entity_poly.pdbx_strand_id
1 'polypeptide(L)' 'MTTRGFHRTLRGYHDGYRFVLTITSSDHDVFSYTAAVDGTEVELRPEGLIRSKSDAMQLGMAAVERHVAGLASRR' A
#
# COMPACT_ATOMS: atom_id res chain seq x y z
N MET A 1 1.79 21.05 8.46
CA MET A 1 1.91 20.94 6.99
C MET A 1 0.63 20.28 6.52
N THR A 2 -0.20 20.95 5.71
CA THR A 2 -1.47 20.36 5.27
C THR A 2 -1.19 19.22 4.29
N THR A 3 -1.68 18.01 4.58
CA THR A 3 -1.48 16.83 3.71
C THR A 3 -2.57 16.67 2.67
N ARG A 4 -3.55 17.58 2.64
CA ARG A 4 -4.65 17.56 1.67
C ARG A 4 -4.11 17.56 0.24
N GLY A 5 -4.50 16.56 -0.54
CA GLY A 5 -4.02 16.36 -1.91
C GLY A 5 -2.66 15.67 -1.99
N PHE A 6 -2.12 15.16 -0.88
CA PHE A 6 -0.91 14.35 -0.91
C PHE A 6 -1.15 13.11 -1.76
N HIS A 7 -0.21 12.85 -2.67
CA HIS A 7 -0.22 11.69 -3.54
C HIS A 7 1.22 11.25 -3.79
N ARG A 8 1.54 10.00 -3.46
CA ARG A 8 2.87 9.43 -3.75
C ARG A 8 2.74 7.97 -4.15
N THR A 9 3.40 7.62 -5.24
CA THR A 9 3.50 6.23 -5.71
C THR A 9 4.92 5.72 -5.54
N LEU A 10 5.05 4.54 -4.94
CA LEU A 10 6.26 3.73 -4.88
C LEU A 10 6.09 2.54 -5.83
N ARG A 11 7.16 2.21 -6.55
CA ARG A 11 7.22 1.05 -7.45
C ARG A 11 8.46 0.26 -7.12
N GLY A 12 8.37 -1.06 -7.13
CA GLY A 12 9.49 -1.93 -6.80
C GLY A 12 9.22 -3.39 -7.11
N TYR A 13 10.11 -4.24 -6.61
CA TYR A 13 10.00 -5.69 -6.69
C TYR A 13 10.08 -6.30 -5.29
N HIS A 14 9.32 -7.37 -5.05
CA HIS A 14 9.38 -8.18 -3.83
C HIS A 14 9.24 -9.65 -4.23
N ASP A 15 10.21 -10.48 -3.86
CA ASP A 15 10.34 -11.90 -4.23
C ASP A 15 10.09 -12.20 -5.73
N GLY A 16 10.57 -11.30 -6.61
CA GLY A 16 10.43 -11.42 -8.06
C GLY A 16 9.13 -10.89 -8.63
N TYR A 17 8.16 -10.50 -7.81
CA TYR A 17 6.90 -9.89 -8.23
C TYR A 17 7.01 -8.37 -8.26
N ARG A 18 6.48 -7.71 -9.29
CA ARG A 18 6.48 -6.25 -9.40
C ARG A 18 5.32 -5.69 -8.58
N PHE A 19 5.59 -4.74 -7.69
CA PHE A 19 4.53 -4.06 -6.95
C PHE A 19 4.43 -2.57 -7.26
N VAL A 20 3.24 -2.03 -7.07
CA VAL A 20 2.93 -0.60 -7.07
C VAL A 20 2.15 -0.30 -5.80
N LEU A 21 2.63 0.64 -4.99
CA LEU A 21 1.98 1.12 -3.77
C LEU A 21 1.73 2.62 -3.92
N THR A 22 0.49 3.06 -3.78
CA THR A 22 0.10 4.47 -3.83
C THR A 22 -0.45 4.88 -2.48
N ILE A 23 0.04 6.00 -1.94
CA ILE A 23 -0.45 6.63 -0.72
C ILE A 23 -1.10 7.95 -1.09
N THR A 24 -2.31 8.17 -0.61
CA THR A 24 -3.09 9.39 -0.82
C THR A 24 -3.51 10.01 0.51
N SER A 25 -3.84 11.30 0.51
CA SER A 25 -4.53 11.98 1.61
C SER A 25 -5.53 12.96 1.03
N SER A 26 -6.83 12.67 1.18
CA SER A 26 -7.93 13.49 0.66
C SER A 26 -8.39 14.55 1.66
N ASP A 27 -8.22 14.30 2.94
CA ASP A 27 -8.54 15.20 4.05
C ASP A 27 -7.38 15.27 5.04
N HIS A 28 -7.30 16.39 5.76
CA HIS A 28 -6.21 16.79 6.65
C HIS A 28 -5.72 15.64 7.54
N ASP A 29 -4.45 15.29 7.34
CA ASP A 29 -3.71 14.30 8.12
C ASP A 29 -4.35 12.90 8.16
N VAL A 30 -5.25 12.57 7.23
CA VAL A 30 -5.77 11.21 7.03
C VAL A 30 -5.18 10.64 5.76
N PHE A 31 -4.53 9.50 5.88
CA PHE A 31 -3.89 8.78 4.78
C PHE A 31 -4.68 7.53 4.40
N SER A 32 -4.65 7.23 3.12
CA SER A 32 -5.13 5.98 2.54
C SER A 32 -4.03 5.42 1.65
N TYR A 33 -4.10 4.12 1.35
CA TYR A 33 -3.20 3.52 0.38
C TYR A 33 -3.91 2.48 -0.48
N THR A 34 -3.34 2.24 -1.66
CA THR A 34 -3.72 1.16 -2.58
C THR A 34 -2.47 0.44 -3.02
N ALA A 35 -2.58 -0.87 -3.25
CA ALA A 35 -1.47 -1.69 -3.70
C ALA A 35 -1.90 -2.63 -4.83
N ALA A 36 -0.97 -2.88 -5.75
CA ALA A 36 -1.12 -3.89 -6.80
C ALA A 36 0.18 -4.67 -6.97
N VAL A 37 0.06 -5.97 -7.24
CA VAL A 37 1.17 -6.90 -7.53
C VAL A 37 0.94 -7.49 -8.93
N ASP A 38 1.92 -7.30 -9.83
CA ASP A 38 1.85 -7.68 -11.25
C ASP A 38 0.59 -7.20 -12.00
N GLY A 39 -0.01 -6.11 -11.52
CA GLY A 39 -1.23 -5.53 -12.08
C GLY A 39 -2.53 -6.05 -11.44
N THR A 40 -2.46 -7.01 -10.52
CA THR A 40 -3.58 -7.46 -9.70
C THR A 40 -3.68 -6.62 -8.43
N GLU A 41 -4.87 -6.08 -8.14
CA GLU A 41 -5.09 -5.34 -6.90
C GLU A 41 -4.94 -6.25 -5.67
N VAL A 42 -4.26 -5.73 -4.66
CA VAL A 42 -4.06 -6.40 -3.39
C VAL A 42 -5.26 -6.12 -2.49
N GLU A 43 -5.87 -7.17 -1.95
CA GLU A 43 -6.92 -7.04 -0.96
C GLU A 43 -6.37 -6.46 0.35
N LEU A 44 -6.82 -5.25 0.68
CA LEU A 44 -6.45 -4.54 1.89
C LEU A 44 -7.36 -4.93 3.04
N ARG A 45 -6.80 -5.00 4.25
CA ARG A 45 -7.62 -5.16 5.45
C ARG A 45 -8.24 -3.81 5.81
N PRO A 46 -9.46 -3.78 6.35
CA PRO A 46 -10.03 -2.56 6.90
C PRO A 46 -9.15 -2.10 8.05
N GLU A 47 -8.56 -0.93 7.88
CA GLU A 47 -7.78 -0.26 8.91
C GLU A 47 -8.55 0.95 9.40
N GLY A 48 -8.39 1.28 10.68
CA GLY A 48 -8.93 2.51 11.23
C GLY A 48 -8.31 3.74 10.56
N LEU A 49 -8.61 4.93 11.09
CA LEU A 49 -8.03 6.18 10.57
C LEU A 49 -6.50 6.17 10.66
N ILE A 50 -5.82 6.19 9.51
CA ILE A 50 -4.36 6.25 9.44
C ILE A 50 -3.92 7.71 9.45
N ARG A 51 -3.30 8.16 10.54
CA ARG A 51 -2.89 9.56 10.72
C ARG A 51 -1.43 9.85 10.36
N SER A 52 -0.72 8.83 9.89
CA SER A 52 0.70 8.88 9.60
C SER A 52 0.97 8.33 8.21
N LYS A 53 1.68 9.12 7.39
CA LYS A 53 2.16 8.67 6.08
C LYS A 53 3.04 7.43 6.22
N SER A 54 3.87 7.38 7.27
CA SER A 54 4.77 6.25 7.51
C SER A 54 3.98 4.98 7.80
N ASP A 55 2.91 5.07 8.57
CA ASP A 55 2.04 3.95 8.89
C ASP A 55 1.33 3.47 7.62
N ALA A 56 0.80 4.39 6.81
CA ALA A 56 0.20 4.04 5.51
C ALA A 56 1.19 3.32 4.59
N MET A 57 2.47 3.71 4.62
CA MET A 57 3.52 3.02 3.86
C MET A 57 3.79 1.61 4.40
N GLN A 58 3.93 1.47 5.72
CA GLN A 58 4.23 0.18 6.36
C GLN A 58 3.07 -0.81 6.19
N LEU A 59 1.83 -0.35 6.38
CA LEU A 59 0.63 -1.16 6.19
C LEU A 59 0.46 -1.56 4.73
N GLY A 60 0.68 -0.64 3.80
CA GLY A 60 0.70 -0.92 2.36
C GLY A 60 1.74 -1.95 1.96
N MET A 61 2.96 -1.85 2.50
CA MET A 61 4.01 -2.84 2.22
C MET A 61 3.67 -4.20 2.83
N ALA A 62 3.18 -4.25 4.07
CA ALA A 62 2.75 -5.49 4.71
C ALA A 62 1.62 -6.19 3.92
N ALA A 63 0.72 -5.42 3.29
CA ALA A 63 -0.29 -5.98 2.40
C ALA A 63 0.31 -6.62 1.14
N VAL A 64 1.30 -5.96 0.51
CA VAL A 64 2.06 -6.51 -0.63
C VAL A 64 2.79 -7.79 -0.24
N GLU A 65 3.54 -7.79 0.86
CA GLU A 65 4.30 -8.95 1.35
C GLU A 65 3.37 -10.15 1.61
N ARG A 66 2.24 -9.91 2.28
CA ARG A 66 1.23 -10.95 2.54
C ARG A 66 0.65 -11.53 1.25
N HIS A 67 0.36 -10.67 0.26
CA HIS A 67 -0.18 -11.12 -1.02
C HIS A 67 0.84 -12.00 -1.76
N VAL A 68 2.08 -11.54 -1.87
CA VAL A 68 3.18 -12.28 -2.52
C VAL A 68 3.44 -13.62 -1.84
N ALA A 69 3.49 -13.65 -0.50
CA ALA A 69 3.64 -14.90 0.24
C ALA A 69 2.51 -15.91 -0.07
N GLY A 70 1.27 -15.43 -0.23
CA GLY A 70 0.13 -16.25 -0.63
C GLY A 70 0.19 -16.76 -2.08
N LEU A 71 0.88 -16.06 -2.98
CA LEU A 71 1.14 -16.54 -4.35
C LEU A 71 2.23 -17.62 -4.35
N ALA A 72 3.31 -17.40 -3.60
CA ALA A 72 4.41 -18.35 -3.49
C ALA A 72 3.95 -19.70 -2.91
N SER A 73 3.04 -19.69 -1.92
CA SER A 73 2.50 -20.92 -1.32
C SER A 73 1.57 -21.72 -2.24
N ARG A 74 1.11 -21.14 -3.35
CA ARG A 74 0.22 -21.79 -4.33
C ARG A 74 0.96 -22.41 -5.51
N ARG A 75 2.28 -22.27 -5.56
CA ARG A 75 3.15 -22.73 -6.64
C ARG A 75 3.85 -24.03 -6.25
#